data_AF-A0A430C074-F1
#
_entry.id   AF-A0A430C074-F1
#
_cell.length_a   1.000
_cell.length_b   1.000
_cell.length_c   1.000
_cell.angle_alpha   90.00
_cell.angle_beta   90.00
_cell.angle_gamma   90.00
#
_symmetry.space_group_name_H-M   'P 1'
#
loop_
_entity.id
_entity.type
_entity.pdbx_description
1 polymer ?
#
loop_
_entity_poly.entity_id
_entity_poly.type
_entity_poly.pdbx_seq_one_letter_code
_entity_poly.pdbx_strand_id
1 'polypeptide(L)'
;MSASPRSDVYARVTQAIVDAIEAGTGTWRMPWHHFGADVTRPTNVASGKPYRGINTISLWAAAYGSGYASGVWGTYRQWQALGAQVRKGEHASLGVLWKEFRAKGDDAGGDDDHRRLFAKAFSLFNADQVDGYAPEPAPDLPESERLAAAEAFIAALGIDTVYGSASAYYHIAEDRIHMPDFSAFHDAHGFYATHIHEAAHASGAAHRLDRDFSAKWTRHALAMEEATAELTASFLLADLGIAHEPRPDHAAYIASWLQLLKDEPRAIFTAASKAQAAADWMHARQP
;
A
#
# COMPACT_ATOMS: atom_id res chain seq x y z
N MET A 1 19.89 21.68 14.66
CA MET A 1 19.24 22.21 13.44
C MET A 1 17.79 21.77 13.46
N SER A 2 16.82 22.69 13.57
CA SER A 2 15.40 22.29 13.62
C SER A 2 14.96 21.80 12.24
N ALA A 3 14.40 20.60 12.17
CA ALA A 3 13.82 20.09 10.94
C ALA A 3 12.71 21.04 10.45
N SER A 4 12.63 21.26 9.13
CA SER A 4 11.52 22.00 8.54
C SER A 4 10.18 21.31 8.84
N PRO A 5 9.05 22.03 8.91
CA PRO A 5 7.71 21.42 9.14
C PRO A 5 7.36 20.34 8.11
N ARG A 6 8.00 20.39 6.94
CA ARG A 6 7.82 19.43 5.86
C ARG A 6 8.57 18.12 6.11
N SER A 7 9.83 18.20 6.53
CA SER A 7 10.59 17.03 6.99
C SER A 7 9.92 16.36 8.20
N ASP A 8 9.23 17.15 9.03
CA ASP A 8 8.48 16.65 10.18
C ASP A 8 7.32 15.72 9.75
N VAL A 9 6.54 16.06 8.72
CA VAL A 9 5.44 15.18 8.25
C VAL A 9 5.96 13.85 7.72
N TYR A 10 7.01 13.86 6.88
CA TYR A 10 7.61 12.62 6.37
C TYR A 10 8.14 11.75 7.51
N ALA A 11 8.91 12.33 8.41
CA ALA A 11 9.50 11.62 9.54
C ALA A 11 8.42 11.01 10.44
N ARG A 12 7.35 11.75 10.76
CA ARG A 12 6.26 11.27 11.61
C ARG A 12 5.47 10.12 10.99
N VAL A 13 5.16 10.20 9.70
CA VAL A 13 4.48 9.12 8.98
C VAL A 13 5.36 7.88 8.92
N THR A 14 6.62 8.05 8.54
CA THR A 14 7.54 6.92 8.46
C THR A 14 7.77 6.30 9.83
N GLN A 15 7.92 7.09 10.88
CA GLN A 15 8.08 6.59 12.24
C GLN A 15 6.84 5.78 12.67
N ALA A 16 5.63 6.29 12.45
CA ALA A 16 4.41 5.54 12.78
C ALA A 16 4.31 4.20 12.03
N ILE A 17 4.77 4.14 10.78
CA ILE A 17 4.84 2.89 10.01
C ILE A 17 5.91 1.97 10.58
N VAL A 18 7.10 2.48 10.89
CA VAL A 18 8.19 1.70 11.50
C VAL A 18 7.74 1.12 12.84
N ASP A 19 7.11 1.92 13.71
CA ASP A 19 6.60 1.47 15.01
C ASP A 19 5.58 0.33 14.85
N ALA A 20 4.66 0.44 13.88
CA ALA A 20 3.67 -0.58 13.59
C ALA A 20 4.30 -1.87 13.04
N ILE A 21 5.34 -1.75 12.19
CA ILE A 21 6.11 -2.89 11.72
C ILE A 21 6.84 -3.57 12.88
N GLU A 22 7.55 -2.80 13.71
CA GLU A 22 8.30 -3.32 14.86
C GLU A 22 7.39 -4.08 15.83
N ALA A 23 6.19 -3.57 16.09
CA ALA A 23 5.18 -4.25 16.90
C ALA A 23 4.71 -5.60 16.32
N GLY A 24 4.79 -5.81 15.00
CA GLY A 24 4.40 -7.04 14.33
C GLY A 24 5.55 -8.01 14.01
N THR A 25 6.81 -7.60 14.22
CA THR A 25 7.99 -8.43 13.92
C THR A 25 7.98 -9.81 14.58
N GLY A 26 7.46 -9.92 15.80
CA GLY A 26 7.39 -11.19 16.54
C GLY A 26 6.49 -12.26 15.91
N THR A 27 5.58 -11.86 15.02
CA THR A 27 4.68 -12.75 14.26
C THR A 27 4.85 -12.61 12.75
N TRP A 28 5.92 -11.94 12.30
CA TRP A 28 6.18 -11.61 10.89
C TRP A 28 5.07 -10.81 10.23
N ARG A 29 4.20 -10.19 11.04
CA ARG A 29 2.99 -9.54 10.56
C ARG A 29 3.27 -8.08 10.27
N MET A 30 3.03 -7.68 9.03
CA MET A 30 3.10 -6.29 8.63
C MET A 30 1.74 -5.61 8.76
N PRO A 31 1.68 -4.27 8.87
CA PRO A 31 0.41 -3.58 9.06
C PRO A 31 -0.58 -3.71 7.88
N TRP A 32 -0.08 -4.01 6.68
CA TRP A 32 -0.88 -4.26 5.47
C TRP A 32 -1.28 -5.73 5.30
N HIS A 33 -0.94 -6.62 6.23
CA HIS A 33 -1.49 -7.98 6.25
C HIS A 33 -2.90 -7.98 6.85
N HIS A 34 -3.86 -8.53 6.12
CA HIS A 34 -5.28 -8.52 6.45
C HIS A 34 -5.93 -9.88 6.15
N PHE A 35 -7.05 -10.15 6.80
CA PHE A 35 -7.74 -11.45 6.71
C PHE A 35 -8.73 -11.57 5.54
N GLY A 36 -8.84 -10.54 4.68
CA GLY A 36 -9.80 -10.53 3.57
C GLY A 36 -11.24 -10.33 4.04
N ALA A 37 -12.21 -10.47 3.11
CA ALA A 37 -13.67 -10.36 3.30
C ALA A 37 -14.25 -9.05 3.89
N ASP A 38 -13.63 -8.47 4.92
CA ASP A 38 -14.03 -7.22 5.57
C ASP A 38 -13.09 -6.06 5.22
N VAL A 39 -13.68 -4.93 4.81
CA VAL A 39 -13.09 -3.61 4.49
C VAL A 39 -11.55 -3.58 4.47
N THR A 40 -10.98 -4.08 3.38
CA THR A 40 -9.55 -4.35 3.27
C THR A 40 -8.76 -3.08 2.97
N ARG A 41 -9.22 -2.22 2.06
CA ARG A 41 -8.62 -0.90 1.83
C ARG A 41 -9.29 0.16 2.71
N PRO A 42 -8.51 1.04 3.37
CA PRO A 42 -9.07 2.18 4.06
C PRO A 42 -9.89 3.04 3.09
N THR A 43 -11.13 3.37 3.43
CA THR A 43 -12.03 4.19 2.59
C THR A 43 -12.41 5.49 3.28
N ASN A 44 -12.65 6.54 2.49
CA ASN A 44 -13.11 7.80 3.01
C ASN A 44 -14.63 7.77 3.24
N VAL A 45 -15.08 7.99 4.47
CA VAL A 45 -16.50 7.92 4.87
C VAL A 45 -17.44 8.80 4.02
N ALA A 46 -16.97 9.98 3.57
CA ALA A 46 -17.82 10.91 2.85
C ALA A 46 -17.91 10.63 1.34
N SER A 47 -16.92 9.94 0.77
CA SER A 47 -16.88 9.71 -0.69
C SER A 47 -16.98 8.23 -1.08
N GLY A 48 -16.87 7.32 -0.13
CA GLY A 48 -16.78 5.87 -0.36
C GLY A 48 -15.50 5.43 -1.08
N LYS A 49 -14.62 6.36 -1.48
CA LYS A 49 -13.43 6.04 -2.28
C LYS A 49 -12.30 5.50 -1.40
N PRO A 50 -11.54 4.50 -1.88
CA PRO A 50 -10.35 4.04 -1.18
C PRO A 50 -9.28 5.14 -1.11
N TYR A 51 -8.58 5.21 0.02
CA TYR A 51 -7.32 5.95 0.10
C TYR A 51 -6.26 5.27 -0.76
N ARG A 52 -5.25 6.05 -1.16
CA ARG A 52 -4.25 5.66 -2.15
C ARG A 52 -2.83 5.88 -1.65
N GLY A 53 -1.91 5.05 -2.14
CA GLY A 53 -0.48 5.14 -1.89
C GLY A 53 -0.15 5.19 -0.39
N ILE A 54 0.61 6.20 0.02
CA ILE A 54 1.08 6.29 1.42
C ILE A 54 -0.06 6.37 2.43
N ASN A 55 -1.21 6.97 2.08
CA ASN A 55 -2.34 7.07 3.00
C ASN A 55 -2.93 5.69 3.31
N THR A 56 -2.97 4.78 2.34
CA THR A 56 -3.41 3.39 2.56
C THR A 56 -2.56 2.74 3.64
N ILE A 57 -1.23 2.84 3.49
CA ILE A 57 -0.26 2.22 4.41
C ILE A 57 -0.31 2.87 5.79
N SER A 58 -0.37 4.21 5.86
CA SER A 58 -0.43 4.93 7.13
C SER A 58 -1.71 4.60 7.92
N LEU A 59 -2.84 4.44 7.23
CA LEU A 59 -4.11 4.12 7.89
C LEU A 59 -4.17 2.65 8.31
N TRP A 60 -3.57 1.73 7.55
CA TRP A 60 -3.35 0.37 8.00
C TRP A 60 -2.45 0.28 9.23
N ALA A 61 -1.33 1.01 9.24
CA ALA A 61 -0.46 1.12 10.41
C ALA A 61 -1.19 1.67 11.64
N ALA A 62 -2.01 2.71 11.46
CA ALA A 62 -2.81 3.28 12.53
C ALA A 62 -3.88 2.31 13.05
N ALA A 63 -4.61 1.63 12.15
CA ALA A 63 -5.60 0.61 12.51
C ALA A 63 -4.95 -0.53 13.31
N TYR A 64 -3.85 -1.07 12.80
CA TYR A 64 -3.11 -2.14 13.46
C TYR A 64 -2.63 -1.74 14.85
N GLY A 65 -1.96 -0.59 14.98
CA GLY A 65 -1.42 -0.12 16.25
C GLY A 65 -2.48 0.24 17.30
N SER A 66 -3.69 0.62 16.86
CA SER A 66 -4.79 1.00 17.76
C SER A 66 -5.86 -0.08 17.92
N GLY A 67 -5.75 -1.20 17.21
CA GLY A 67 -6.73 -2.27 17.22
C GLY A 67 -8.08 -1.89 16.59
N TYR A 68 -8.09 -0.98 15.61
CA TYR A 68 -9.32 -0.63 14.91
C TYR A 68 -9.74 -1.74 13.95
N ALA A 69 -11.01 -2.13 14.01
CA ALA A 69 -11.64 -3.12 13.16
C ALA A 69 -12.20 -2.49 11.88
N SER A 70 -12.66 -1.24 11.91
CA SER A 70 -13.21 -0.59 10.73
C SER A 70 -12.13 -0.11 9.77
N GLY A 71 -12.30 -0.33 8.47
CA GLY A 71 -11.52 0.31 7.41
C GLY A 71 -12.07 1.68 6.99
N VAL A 72 -13.06 2.25 7.69
CA VAL A 72 -13.70 3.53 7.30
C VAL A 72 -13.08 4.69 8.08
N TRP A 73 -12.65 5.73 7.34
CA TRP A 73 -11.96 6.88 7.91
C TRP A 73 -12.51 8.21 7.40
N GLY A 74 -12.52 9.22 8.26
CA GLY A 74 -12.99 10.56 7.90
C GLY A 74 -12.30 11.64 8.69
N THR A 75 -12.29 12.86 8.15
CA THR A 75 -11.95 14.04 8.97
C THR A 75 -13.05 14.30 9.98
N TYR A 76 -12.75 15.02 11.06
CA TYR A 76 -13.75 15.40 12.06
C TYR A 76 -15.01 16.05 11.43
N ARG A 77 -14.81 16.93 10.44
CA ARG A 77 -15.92 17.59 9.73
C ARG A 77 -16.75 16.64 8.88
N GLN A 78 -16.13 15.61 8.29
CA GLN A 78 -16.85 14.59 7.53
C GLN A 78 -17.73 13.75 8.46
N TRP A 79 -17.23 13.38 9.65
CA TRP A 79 -18.03 12.68 10.65
C TRP A 79 -19.21 13.54 11.14
N GLN A 80 -18.96 14.82 11.45
CA GLN A 80 -20.03 15.74 11.84
C GLN A 80 -21.11 15.92 10.76
N ALA A 81 -20.72 15.96 9.48
CA ALA A 81 -21.66 16.07 8.37
C ALA A 81 -22.61 14.85 8.27
N LEU A 82 -22.19 13.70 8.80
CA LEU A 82 -22.98 12.48 8.90
C LEU A 82 -23.77 12.37 10.22
N GLY A 83 -23.77 13.43 11.04
CA GLY A 83 -24.42 13.41 12.36
C GLY A 83 -23.65 12.60 13.41
N ALA A 84 -22.43 12.17 13.11
CA ALA A 84 -21.60 11.36 13.98
C ALA A 84 -20.58 12.22 14.74
N GLN A 85 -20.15 11.76 15.91
CA GLN A 85 -19.29 12.52 16.82
C GLN A 85 -18.05 11.72 17.20
N VAL A 86 -16.87 12.24 16.84
CA VAL A 86 -15.61 11.72 17.38
C VAL A 86 -15.63 11.85 18.91
N ARG A 87 -15.37 10.76 19.63
CA ARG A 87 -15.41 10.76 21.10
C ARG A 87 -14.37 11.68 21.71
N LYS A 88 -14.69 12.23 22.87
CA LYS A 88 -13.76 13.11 23.62
C LYS A 88 -12.53 12.31 24.06
N GLY A 89 -11.34 12.82 23.74
CA GLY A 89 -10.06 12.20 24.10
C GLY A 89 -9.47 11.31 22.99
N GLU A 90 -10.21 11.05 21.91
CA GLU A 90 -9.68 10.35 20.75
C GLU A 90 -8.60 11.17 20.03
N HIS A 91 -7.56 10.49 19.56
CA HIS A 91 -6.45 11.10 18.83
C HIS A 91 -6.54 10.79 17.35
N ALA A 92 -6.31 11.80 16.52
CA ALA A 92 -6.34 11.65 15.06
C ALA A 92 -5.11 10.91 14.53
N SER A 93 -5.31 10.09 13.51
CA SER A 93 -4.25 9.58 12.64
C SER A 93 -3.91 10.59 11.55
N LEU A 94 -2.67 10.55 11.06
CA LEU A 94 -2.17 11.50 10.08
C LEU A 94 -2.38 11.00 8.65
N GLY A 95 -3.13 11.75 7.84
CA GLY A 95 -3.20 11.61 6.39
C GLY A 95 -2.30 12.63 5.69
N VAL A 96 -1.81 12.31 4.50
CA VAL A 96 -0.96 13.16 3.66
C VAL A 96 -1.66 13.50 2.36
N LEU A 97 -1.83 14.80 2.08
CA LEU A 97 -2.35 15.31 0.82
C LEU A 97 -1.25 16.03 0.05
N TRP A 98 -1.03 15.61 -1.19
CA TRP A 98 -0.11 16.29 -2.10
C TRP A 98 -0.81 17.47 -2.78
N LYS A 99 -0.20 18.65 -2.71
CA LYS A 99 -0.64 19.84 -3.44
C LYS A 99 0.49 20.35 -4.33
N GLU A 100 0.19 20.63 -5.59
CA GLU A 100 1.09 21.35 -6.47
C GLU A 100 1.00 22.85 -6.19
N PHE A 101 2.14 23.52 -6.17
CA PHE A 101 2.20 24.97 -6.28
C PHE A 101 3.24 25.36 -7.33
N ARG A 102 2.93 26.45 -8.05
CA ARG A 102 3.91 27.13 -8.90
C ARG A 102 4.67 28.11 -8.03
N ALA A 103 5.98 27.92 -7.90
CA ALA A 103 6.82 28.95 -7.32
C ALA A 103 6.96 30.08 -8.35
N LYS A 104 6.56 31.30 -8.00
CA LYS A 104 7.05 32.46 -8.74
C LYS A 104 8.53 32.58 -8.41
N GLY A 105 9.40 32.52 -9.42
CA GLY A 105 10.82 32.79 -9.27
C GLY A 105 11.02 34.21 -8.74
N ASP A 106 11.87 34.36 -7.73
CA ASP A 106 12.41 35.67 -7.37
C ASP A 106 13.33 36.12 -8.50
N ASP A 107 13.21 37.39 -8.89
CA ASP A 107 13.91 38.04 -10.00
C ASP A 107 15.42 37.74 -10.05
N ALA A 108 15.82 36.84 -10.95
CA ALA A 108 17.07 36.90 -11.72
C ALA A 108 17.13 35.74 -12.73
N GLY A 109 16.61 35.97 -13.94
CA GLY A 109 17.01 35.26 -15.17
C GLY A 109 16.95 33.73 -15.17
N GLY A 110 15.77 33.18 -15.46
CA GLY A 110 15.59 31.77 -15.80
C GLY A 110 14.11 31.40 -15.79
N ASP A 111 13.51 31.27 -16.97
CA ASP A 111 12.14 30.75 -17.13
C ASP A 111 12.15 29.25 -16.86
N ASP A 112 12.07 28.87 -15.58
CA ASP A 112 11.94 27.49 -15.14
C ASP A 112 10.69 27.41 -14.25
N ASP A 113 9.54 27.04 -14.85
CA ASP A 113 8.27 26.74 -14.18
C ASP A 113 8.42 25.45 -13.35
N HIS A 114 9.24 25.51 -12.30
CA HIS A 114 9.44 24.41 -11.38
C HIS A 114 8.17 24.21 -10.54
N ARG A 115 7.30 23.31 -11.02
CA ARG A 115 6.18 22.78 -10.23
C ARG A 115 6.74 22.09 -9.00
N ARG A 116 6.42 22.62 -7.83
CA ARG A 116 6.82 22.04 -6.55
C ARG A 116 5.59 21.41 -5.91
N LEU A 117 5.67 20.11 -5.65
CA LEU A 117 4.69 19.43 -4.79
C LEU A 117 4.92 19.86 -3.34
N PHE A 118 3.89 19.87 -2.50
CA PHE A 118 3.94 20.05 -1.05
C PHE A 118 3.04 19.02 -0.36
N ALA A 119 3.57 18.37 0.69
CA ALA A 119 2.82 17.42 1.52
C ALA A 119 2.10 18.19 2.63
N LYS A 120 0.76 18.23 2.58
CA LYS A 120 -0.08 18.77 3.64
C LYS A 120 -0.62 17.63 4.49
N ALA A 121 -0.26 17.61 5.77
CA ALA A 121 -0.87 16.71 6.73
C ALA A 121 -2.33 17.11 7.01
N PHE A 122 -3.21 16.13 7.22
CA PHE A 122 -4.56 16.32 7.71
C PHE A 122 -4.93 15.22 8.72
N SER A 123 -5.87 15.54 9.60
CA SER A 123 -6.31 14.67 10.69
C SER A 123 -7.47 13.79 10.25
N LEU A 124 -7.30 12.49 10.41
CA LEU A 124 -8.30 11.47 10.13
C LEU A 124 -8.65 10.73 11.43
N PHE A 125 -9.91 10.32 11.53
CA PHE A 125 -10.45 9.51 12.61
C PHE A 125 -11.10 8.28 11.99
N ASN A 126 -10.88 7.12 12.61
CA ASN A 126 -11.50 5.85 12.24
C ASN A 126 -12.96 5.82 12.71
N ALA A 127 -13.83 5.04 12.05
CA ALA A 127 -15.21 4.85 12.49
C ALA A 127 -15.31 4.32 13.94
N ASP A 128 -14.34 3.51 14.36
CA ASP A 128 -14.29 2.97 15.72
C ASP A 128 -14.13 4.07 16.76
N GLN A 129 -13.63 5.25 16.38
CA GLN A 129 -13.43 6.43 17.24
C GLN A 129 -14.68 7.31 17.37
N VAL A 130 -15.78 6.94 16.71
CA VAL A 130 -16.92 7.82 16.46
C VAL A 130 -18.21 7.20 17.00
N ASP A 131 -19.00 8.00 17.70
CA ASP A 131 -20.34 7.65 18.13
C ASP A 131 -21.38 8.13 17.10
N GLY A 132 -22.49 7.39 16.97
CA GLY A 132 -23.59 7.78 16.09
C GLY A 132 -23.36 7.47 14.60
N TYR A 133 -22.34 6.68 14.27
CA TYR A 133 -22.15 6.13 12.93
C TYR A 133 -22.55 4.65 12.89
N ALA A 134 -23.44 4.30 11.98
CA ALA A 134 -23.78 2.91 11.68
C ALA A 134 -23.20 2.58 10.29
N PRO A 135 -22.24 1.65 10.18
CA PRO A 135 -21.71 1.25 8.88
C PRO A 135 -22.79 0.54 8.07
N GLU A 136 -22.88 0.86 6.78
CA GLU A 136 -23.63 0.01 5.86
C GLU A 136 -22.91 -1.34 5.74
N PRO A 137 -23.64 -2.46 5.85
CA PRO A 137 -23.04 -3.76 5.61
C PRO A 137 -22.49 -3.82 4.19
N ALA A 138 -21.20 -4.13 4.05
CA ALA A 138 -20.63 -4.43 2.74
C ALA A 138 -21.22 -5.76 2.24
N PRO A 139 -21.47 -5.92 0.94
CA PRO A 139 -21.84 -7.21 0.38
C PRO A 139 -20.69 -8.19 0.60
N ASP A 140 -20.96 -9.26 1.36
CA ASP A 140 -20.01 -10.36 1.54
C ASP A 140 -20.12 -11.30 0.34
N LEU A 141 -19.17 -11.19 -0.59
CA LEU A 141 -19.06 -12.10 -1.72
C LEU A 141 -18.53 -13.45 -1.23
N PRO A 142 -19.12 -14.59 -1.61
CA PRO A 142 -18.57 -15.90 -1.28
C PRO A 142 -17.10 -16.02 -1.66
N GLU A 143 -16.31 -16.74 -0.86
CA GLU A 143 -14.88 -16.91 -1.11
C GLU A 143 -14.57 -17.43 -2.52
N SER A 144 -15.36 -18.39 -3.01
CA SER A 144 -15.23 -18.91 -4.37
C SER A 144 -15.37 -17.84 -5.46
N GLU A 145 -16.26 -16.84 -5.25
CA GLU A 145 -16.43 -15.73 -6.20
C GLU A 145 -15.25 -14.76 -6.13
N ARG A 146 -14.71 -14.50 -4.93
CA ARG A 146 -13.51 -13.67 -4.76
C ARG A 146 -12.28 -14.33 -5.39
N LEU A 147 -12.11 -15.63 -5.23
CA LEU A 147 -11.01 -16.39 -5.83
C LEU A 147 -11.15 -16.43 -7.36
N ALA A 148 -12.36 -16.62 -7.90
CA ALA A 148 -12.61 -16.53 -9.33
C ALA A 148 -12.31 -15.13 -9.89
N ALA A 149 -12.66 -14.08 -9.15
CA ALA A 149 -12.30 -12.71 -9.51
C ALA A 149 -10.78 -12.49 -9.52
N ALA A 150 -10.04 -13.06 -8.55
CA ALA A 150 -8.57 -13.00 -8.53
C ALA A 150 -7.94 -13.73 -9.72
N GLU A 151 -8.43 -14.92 -10.07
CA GLU A 151 -7.99 -15.67 -11.25
C GLU A 151 -8.23 -14.89 -12.55
N ALA A 152 -9.43 -14.36 -12.73
CA ALA A 152 -9.78 -13.54 -13.89
C ALA A 152 -8.93 -12.27 -13.95
N PHE A 153 -8.68 -11.63 -12.80
CA PHE A 153 -7.86 -10.43 -12.70
C PHE A 153 -6.43 -10.69 -13.17
N ILE A 154 -5.82 -11.78 -12.71
CA ILE A 154 -4.46 -12.20 -13.10
C ILE A 154 -4.41 -12.54 -14.59
N ALA A 155 -5.40 -13.30 -15.10
CA ALA A 155 -5.46 -13.67 -16.51
C ALA A 155 -5.53 -12.43 -17.42
N ALA A 156 -6.31 -11.41 -17.04
CA ALA A 156 -6.46 -10.16 -17.78
C ALA A 156 -5.16 -9.34 -17.88
N LEU A 157 -4.17 -9.57 -17.01
CA LEU A 157 -2.87 -8.89 -17.10
C LEU A 157 -2.10 -9.25 -18.37
N GLY A 158 -2.35 -10.44 -18.93
CA GLY A 158 -1.68 -10.95 -20.13
C GLY A 158 -0.18 -11.14 -19.95
N ILE A 159 0.28 -11.47 -18.73
CA ILE A 159 1.68 -11.80 -18.45
C ILE A 159 1.88 -13.29 -18.63
N ASP A 160 2.86 -13.68 -19.46
CA ASP A 160 3.19 -15.08 -19.67
C ASP A 160 3.57 -15.75 -18.34
N THR A 161 2.90 -16.85 -18.00
CA THR A 161 3.10 -17.57 -16.74
C THR A 161 3.28 -19.06 -17.03
N VAL A 162 4.35 -19.64 -16.51
CA VAL A 162 4.61 -21.08 -16.56
C VAL A 162 4.55 -21.68 -15.16
N TYR A 163 4.02 -22.90 -15.08
CA TYR A 163 3.85 -23.64 -13.83
C TYR A 163 4.87 -24.79 -13.70
N GLY A 164 5.08 -25.27 -12.47
CA GLY A 164 6.00 -26.37 -12.16
C GLY A 164 7.42 -25.94 -11.79
N SER A 165 7.67 -24.65 -11.54
CA SER A 165 8.97 -24.19 -11.02
C SER A 165 9.13 -24.54 -9.54
N ALA A 166 10.38 -24.67 -9.07
CA ALA A 166 10.66 -24.93 -7.65
C ALA A 166 10.32 -23.75 -6.73
N SER A 167 10.26 -22.54 -7.28
CA SER A 167 9.97 -21.30 -6.55
C SER A 167 9.28 -20.30 -7.47
N ALA A 168 8.53 -19.37 -6.89
CA ALA A 168 7.91 -18.28 -7.62
C ALA A 168 8.94 -17.19 -7.91
N TYR A 169 8.95 -16.66 -9.14
CA TYR A 169 9.75 -15.49 -9.52
C TYR A 169 9.32 -14.93 -10.88
N TYR A 170 9.46 -13.62 -11.07
CA TYR A 170 9.45 -12.98 -12.39
C TYR A 170 10.85 -12.98 -13.02
N HIS A 171 10.98 -13.54 -14.22
CA HIS A 171 12.22 -13.56 -14.99
C HIS A 171 12.24 -12.43 -16.04
N ILE A 172 12.97 -11.36 -15.74
CA ILE A 172 13.02 -10.12 -16.55
C ILE A 172 13.41 -10.37 -18.01
N ALA A 173 14.40 -11.24 -18.26
CA ALA A 173 14.94 -11.46 -19.61
C ALA A 173 13.95 -12.21 -20.53
N GLU A 174 13.07 -13.03 -19.97
CA GLU A 174 12.02 -13.75 -20.71
C GLU A 174 10.67 -13.03 -20.66
N ASP A 175 10.55 -12.00 -19.83
CA ASP A 175 9.29 -11.34 -19.49
C ASP A 175 8.18 -12.33 -19.06
N ARG A 176 8.55 -13.27 -18.19
CA ARG A 176 7.72 -14.41 -17.80
C ARG A 176 7.70 -14.60 -16.28
N ILE A 177 6.54 -14.95 -15.75
CA ILE A 177 6.37 -15.41 -14.37
C ILE A 177 6.55 -16.93 -14.33
N HIS A 178 7.37 -17.40 -13.40
CA HIS A 178 7.48 -18.81 -13.05
C HIS A 178 6.78 -19.03 -11.73
N MET A 179 5.83 -19.95 -11.68
CA MET A 179 5.09 -20.33 -10.47
C MET A 179 5.27 -21.82 -10.16
N PRO A 180 5.37 -22.21 -8.89
CA PRO A 180 5.12 -23.59 -8.50
C PRO A 180 3.68 -24.01 -8.85
N ASP A 181 3.46 -25.31 -9.00
CA ASP A 181 2.09 -25.83 -9.12
C ASP A 181 1.27 -25.50 -7.88
N PHE A 182 -0.05 -25.33 -8.05
CA PHE A 182 -0.96 -24.98 -6.96
C PHE A 182 -0.82 -25.90 -5.74
N SER A 183 -0.56 -27.20 -5.95
CA SER A 183 -0.37 -28.18 -4.88
C SER A 183 0.84 -27.93 -3.97
N ALA A 184 1.76 -27.04 -4.36
CA ALA A 184 2.88 -26.62 -3.53
C ALA A 184 2.49 -25.55 -2.49
N PHE A 185 1.31 -24.96 -2.62
CA PHE A 185 0.79 -23.94 -1.71
C PHE A 185 -0.15 -24.56 -0.67
N HIS A 186 -0.20 -23.95 0.51
CA HIS A 186 -1.09 -24.38 1.59
C HIS A 186 -2.57 -24.19 1.23
N ASP A 187 -2.87 -23.07 0.57
CA ASP A 187 -4.21 -22.65 0.21
C ASP A 187 -4.19 -21.73 -1.02
N ALA A 188 -5.38 -21.33 -1.48
CA ALA A 188 -5.55 -20.45 -2.62
C ALA A 188 -5.11 -19.00 -2.33
N HIS A 189 -5.19 -18.55 -1.06
CA HIS A 189 -4.78 -17.22 -0.66
C HIS A 189 -3.28 -17.01 -0.88
N GLY A 190 -2.46 -17.95 -0.40
CA GLY A 190 -1.01 -17.94 -0.59
C GLY A 190 -0.61 -18.05 -2.06
N PHE A 191 -1.34 -18.86 -2.85
CA PHE A 191 -1.12 -18.97 -4.29
C PHE A 191 -1.35 -17.64 -5.00
N TYR A 192 -2.53 -17.02 -4.83
CA TYR A 192 -2.86 -15.76 -5.51
C TYR A 192 -2.04 -14.59 -4.99
N ALA A 193 -1.74 -14.53 -3.69
CA ALA A 193 -0.84 -13.52 -3.13
C ALA A 193 0.55 -13.58 -3.77
N THR A 194 1.10 -14.79 -3.91
CA THR A 194 2.40 -15.00 -4.54
C THR A 194 2.36 -14.64 -6.02
N HIS A 195 1.34 -15.05 -6.76
CA HIS A 195 1.23 -14.72 -8.19
C HIS A 195 1.09 -13.21 -8.43
N ILE A 196 0.28 -12.52 -7.62
CA ILE A 196 0.12 -11.07 -7.72
C ILE A 196 1.43 -10.34 -7.36
N HIS A 197 2.20 -10.84 -6.38
CA HIS A 197 3.53 -10.32 -6.07
C HIS A 197 4.47 -10.40 -7.28
N GLU A 198 4.55 -11.55 -7.94
CA GLU A 198 5.38 -11.69 -9.15
C GLU A 198 4.86 -10.83 -10.31
N ALA A 199 3.53 -10.69 -10.45
CA ALA A 199 2.95 -9.80 -11.43
C ALA A 199 3.26 -8.32 -11.13
N ALA A 200 3.42 -7.94 -9.86
CA ALA A 200 3.88 -6.63 -9.47
C ALA A 200 5.33 -6.38 -9.88
N HIS A 201 6.23 -7.37 -9.77
CA HIS A 201 7.57 -7.29 -10.38
C HIS A 201 7.49 -7.14 -11.89
N ALA A 202 6.69 -7.97 -12.56
CA ALA A 202 6.50 -7.91 -14.01
C ALA A 202 6.06 -6.52 -14.49
N SER A 203 5.18 -5.84 -13.74
CA SER A 203 4.76 -4.46 -14.04
C SER A 203 5.93 -3.46 -14.16
N GLY A 204 7.06 -3.75 -13.53
CA GLY A 204 8.27 -2.93 -13.53
C GLY A 204 9.10 -2.99 -14.81
N ALA A 205 8.81 -3.94 -15.73
CA ALA A 205 9.55 -4.10 -16.98
C ALA A 205 9.61 -2.81 -17.82
N ALA A 206 10.68 -2.66 -18.61
CA ALA A 206 10.94 -1.46 -19.40
C ALA A 206 9.83 -1.09 -20.39
N HIS A 207 9.11 -2.09 -20.94
CA HIS A 207 7.99 -1.88 -21.85
C HIS A 207 6.63 -1.66 -21.12
N ARG A 208 6.64 -1.61 -19.78
CA ARG A 208 5.46 -1.38 -18.93
C ARG A 208 5.64 -0.08 -18.14
N LEU A 209 6.00 -0.16 -16.85
CA LEU A 209 6.18 1.01 -15.99
C LEU A 209 7.63 1.49 -15.89
N ASP A 210 8.58 0.75 -16.48
CA ASP A 210 10.01 1.09 -16.52
C ASP A 210 10.53 1.51 -15.14
N ARG A 211 10.31 0.64 -14.16
CA ARG A 211 10.61 0.92 -12.76
C ARG A 211 12.07 0.59 -12.49
N ASP A 212 12.88 1.63 -12.33
CA ASP A 212 14.29 1.51 -11.93
C ASP A 212 14.59 2.29 -10.65
N PHE A 213 15.18 1.60 -9.68
CA PHE A 213 15.64 2.17 -8.41
C PHE A 213 17.16 2.29 -8.31
N SER A 214 17.92 1.72 -9.26
CA SER A 214 19.38 1.59 -9.20
C SER A 214 20.12 2.92 -9.12
N ALA A 215 19.62 3.94 -9.83
CA ALA A 215 20.26 5.27 -9.86
C ALA A 215 20.15 6.01 -8.53
N LYS A 216 18.99 5.93 -7.85
CA LYS A 216 18.72 6.68 -6.62
C LYS A 216 19.04 5.87 -5.36
N TRP A 217 18.81 4.56 -5.41
CA TRP A 217 18.87 3.65 -4.28
C TRP A 217 19.92 2.56 -4.50
N THR A 218 21.12 2.91 -4.98
CA THR A 218 22.11 1.95 -5.49
C THR A 218 22.36 0.74 -4.59
N ARG A 219 22.49 0.93 -3.27
CA ARG A 219 22.69 -0.15 -2.29
C ARG A 219 21.40 -0.83 -1.81
N HIS A 220 20.24 -0.25 -2.10
CA HIS A 220 18.92 -0.66 -1.62
C HIS A 220 17.92 -0.91 -2.75
N ALA A 221 18.37 -1.00 -4.01
CA ALA A 221 17.49 -1.04 -5.18
C ALA A 221 16.59 -2.27 -5.14
N LEU A 222 17.16 -3.43 -4.79
CA LEU A 222 16.42 -4.66 -4.60
C LEU A 222 15.38 -4.52 -3.47
N ALA A 223 15.77 -4.01 -2.31
CA ALA A 223 14.83 -3.82 -1.19
C ALA A 223 13.68 -2.85 -1.53
N MET A 224 13.94 -1.81 -2.33
CA MET A 224 12.92 -0.90 -2.84
C MET A 224 11.97 -1.60 -3.84
N GLU A 225 12.50 -2.48 -4.68
CA GLU A 225 11.73 -3.26 -5.64
C GLU A 225 10.82 -4.27 -4.93
N GLU A 226 11.34 -5.05 -3.99
CA GLU A 226 10.56 -5.97 -3.15
C GLU A 226 9.48 -5.23 -2.36
N ALA A 227 9.83 -4.13 -1.69
CA ALA A 227 8.84 -3.33 -0.95
C ALA A 227 7.75 -2.77 -1.88
N THR A 228 8.09 -2.45 -3.13
CA THR A 228 7.11 -2.00 -4.12
C THR A 228 6.19 -3.14 -4.54
N ALA A 229 6.74 -4.33 -4.82
CA ALA A 229 5.97 -5.51 -5.19
C ALA A 229 5.02 -5.96 -4.06
N GLU A 230 5.51 -6.05 -2.83
CA GLU A 230 4.73 -6.40 -1.64
C GLU A 230 3.58 -5.42 -1.39
N LEU A 231 3.83 -4.12 -1.48
CA LEU A 231 2.80 -3.10 -1.31
C LEU A 231 1.77 -3.15 -2.45
N THR A 232 2.20 -3.46 -3.67
CA THR A 232 1.28 -3.64 -4.81
C THR A 232 0.39 -4.85 -4.59
N ALA A 233 0.97 -5.98 -4.17
CA ALA A 233 0.23 -7.18 -3.86
C ALA A 233 -0.78 -6.92 -2.74
N SER A 234 -0.36 -6.28 -1.66
CA SER A 234 -1.23 -5.88 -0.54
C SER A 234 -2.41 -5.03 -1.01
N PHE A 235 -2.16 -4.07 -1.89
CA PHE A 235 -3.18 -3.20 -2.46
C PHE A 235 -4.22 -3.96 -3.28
N LEU A 236 -3.78 -4.90 -4.11
CA LEU A 236 -4.65 -5.66 -5.00
C LEU A 236 -5.39 -6.78 -4.28
N LEU A 237 -4.72 -7.49 -3.37
CA LEU A 237 -5.34 -8.50 -2.51
C LEU A 237 -6.44 -7.86 -1.66
N ALA A 238 -6.21 -6.65 -1.16
CA ALA A 238 -7.24 -5.86 -0.53
C ALA A 238 -8.42 -5.61 -1.49
N ASP A 239 -8.17 -5.02 -2.66
CA ASP A 239 -9.23 -4.71 -3.63
C ASP A 239 -10.03 -5.98 -4.07
N LEU A 240 -9.38 -7.15 -4.12
CA LEU A 240 -9.97 -8.44 -4.50
C LEU A 240 -10.61 -9.21 -3.32
N GLY A 241 -10.47 -8.73 -2.09
CA GLY A 241 -10.99 -9.39 -0.89
C GLY A 241 -10.27 -10.71 -0.54
N ILE A 242 -9.02 -10.87 -0.96
CA ILE A 242 -8.18 -12.04 -0.69
C ILE A 242 -7.30 -11.74 0.53
N ALA A 243 -7.27 -12.63 1.52
CA ALA A 243 -6.37 -12.48 2.67
C ALA A 243 -4.90 -12.33 2.23
N HIS A 244 -4.18 -11.43 2.89
CA HIS A 244 -2.74 -11.27 2.74
C HIS A 244 -2.06 -11.65 4.06
N GLU A 245 -1.48 -12.83 4.10
CA GLU A 245 -0.92 -13.42 5.32
C GLU A 245 0.61 -13.35 5.35
N PRO A 246 1.24 -13.30 6.55
CA PRO A 246 2.68 -13.40 6.69
C PRO A 246 3.23 -14.67 6.03
N ARG A 247 4.27 -14.53 5.20
CA ARG A 247 5.04 -15.68 4.68
C ARG A 247 6.36 -15.85 5.47
N PRO A 248 6.78 -17.08 5.85
CA PRO A 248 7.99 -17.29 6.66
C PRO A 248 9.30 -16.76 6.02
N ASP A 249 9.39 -16.78 4.71
CA ASP A 249 10.50 -16.22 3.92
C ASP A 249 10.53 -14.68 3.94
N HIS A 250 9.45 -14.00 4.36
CA HIS A 250 9.39 -12.53 4.51
C HIS A 250 10.24 -11.97 5.65
N ALA A 251 10.64 -12.80 6.63
CA ALA A 251 11.39 -12.36 7.81
C ALA A 251 12.65 -11.54 7.46
N ALA A 252 13.44 -12.02 6.49
CA ALA A 252 14.66 -11.35 6.03
C ALA A 252 14.36 -10.05 5.29
N TYR A 253 13.30 -10.03 4.48
CA TYR A 253 12.86 -8.85 3.74
C TYR A 253 12.35 -7.74 4.68
N ILE A 254 11.58 -8.09 5.70
CA ILE A 254 11.08 -7.16 6.74
C ILE A 254 12.25 -6.48 7.45
N ALA A 255 13.29 -7.23 7.83
CA ALA A 255 14.48 -6.67 8.47
C ALA A 255 15.24 -5.71 7.56
N SER A 256 15.45 -6.09 6.29
CA SER A 256 16.11 -5.23 5.30
C SER A 256 15.33 -3.94 5.03
N TRP A 257 13.99 -4.03 5.04
CA TRP A 257 13.11 -2.91 4.82
C TRP A 257 13.06 -1.97 6.02
N LEU A 258 12.96 -2.51 7.24
CA LEU A 258 13.05 -1.72 8.47
C LEU A 258 14.34 -0.89 8.50
N GLN A 259 15.46 -1.50 8.13
CA GLN A 259 16.73 -0.79 8.05
C GLN A 259 16.68 0.35 7.01
N LEU A 260 16.17 0.06 5.81
CA LEU A 260 15.97 1.08 4.77
C LEU A 260 15.08 2.24 5.24
N LEU A 261 13.98 1.97 5.94
CA LEU A 261 13.07 3.02 6.43
C LEU A 261 13.70 3.89 7.51
N LYS A 262 14.57 3.30 8.35
CA LYS A 262 15.33 4.02 9.37
C LYS A 262 16.40 4.91 8.75
N ASP A 263 17.11 4.40 7.76
CA ASP A 263 18.17 5.14 7.07
C ASP A 263 17.61 6.24 6.16
N GLU A 264 16.46 5.98 5.53
CA GLU A 264 15.92 6.79 4.45
C GLU A 264 14.41 7.02 4.59
N PRO A 265 13.97 8.02 5.38
CA PRO A 265 12.55 8.21 5.71
C PRO A 265 11.61 8.45 4.51
N ARG A 266 12.16 8.76 3.33
CA ARG A 266 11.40 8.97 2.09
C ARG A 266 11.24 7.71 1.24
N ALA A 267 11.89 6.60 1.62
CA ALA A 267 11.80 5.32 0.92
C ALA A 267 10.35 4.82 0.86
N ILE A 268 9.64 4.81 1.99
CA ILE A 268 8.24 4.34 2.06
C ILE A 268 7.30 5.14 1.15
N PHE A 269 7.50 6.46 1.05
CA PHE A 269 6.71 7.32 0.17
C PHE A 269 6.96 7.01 -1.30
N THR A 270 8.21 6.68 -1.65
CA THR A 270 8.59 6.30 -3.01
C THR A 270 8.00 4.93 -3.36
N ALA A 271 8.18 3.93 -2.48
CA ALA A 271 7.64 2.59 -2.66
C ALA A 271 6.11 2.62 -2.76
N ALA A 272 5.42 3.31 -1.86
CA ALA A 272 3.96 3.45 -1.89
C ALA A 272 3.43 4.12 -3.17
N SER A 273 4.15 5.13 -3.69
CA SER A 273 3.80 5.79 -4.94
C SER A 273 3.96 4.85 -6.14
N LYS A 274 5.07 4.11 -6.20
CA LYS A 274 5.34 3.13 -7.27
C LYS A 274 4.40 1.94 -7.19
N ALA A 275 4.05 1.48 -5.99
CA ALA A 275 3.10 0.41 -5.77
C ALA A 275 1.69 0.82 -6.19
N GLN A 276 1.29 2.07 -5.90
CA GLN A 276 0.02 2.59 -6.40
C GLN A 276 -0.01 2.65 -7.93
N ALA A 277 1.08 3.10 -8.58
CA ALA A 277 1.16 3.12 -10.04
C ALA A 277 1.10 1.72 -10.66
N ALA A 278 1.73 0.72 -10.02
CA ALA A 278 1.62 -0.68 -10.41
C ALA A 278 0.19 -1.20 -10.27
N ALA A 279 -0.45 -0.99 -9.12
CA ALA A 279 -1.83 -1.38 -8.90
C ALA A 279 -2.79 -0.71 -9.90
N ASP A 280 -2.61 0.60 -10.18
CA ASP A 280 -3.42 1.32 -11.17
C ASP A 280 -3.24 0.75 -12.59
N TRP A 281 -2.00 0.41 -12.97
CA TRP A 281 -1.72 -0.22 -14.25
C TRP A 281 -2.39 -1.60 -14.37
N MET A 282 -2.35 -2.40 -13.31
CA MET A 282 -2.98 -3.73 -13.26
C MET A 282 -4.52 -3.62 -13.33
N HIS A 283 -5.10 -2.65 -12.62
CA HIS A 283 -6.54 -2.34 -12.70
C HIS A 283 -6.95 -1.83 -14.09
N ALA A 284 -6.10 -1.06 -14.77
CA ALA A 284 -6.38 -0.60 -16.13
C ALA A 284 -6.36 -1.70 -17.20
N ARG A 285 -5.97 -2.94 -16.84
CA ARG A 285 -6.05 -4.12 -17.72
C ARG A 285 -7.37 -4.89 -17.59
N GLN A 286 -8.19 -4.53 -16.61
CA GLN A 286 -9.46 -5.19 -16.39
C GLN A 286 -10.49 -4.74 -17.45
N PRO A 287 -11.43 -5.62 -17.85
CA PRO A 287 -12.44 -5.33 -18.88
C PRO A 287 -13.45 -4.24 -18.48
#